data_AF-A0A662A2K2-F1
#
_entry.id   AF-A0A662A2K2-F1
#
_cell.length_a   1.000
_cell.length_b   1.000
_cell.length_c   1.000
_cell.angle_alpha   90.00
_cell.angle_beta   90.00
_cell.angle_gamma   90.00
#
_symmetry.space_group_name_H-M   'P 1'
#
loop_
_entity.id
_entity.type
_entity.pdbx_description
1 polymer ?
#
loop_
_entity_poly.entity_id
_entity_poly.type
_entity_poly.pdbx_seq_one_letter_code
_entity_poly.pdbx_strand_id
1 'polypeptide(L)'
;DILYKTLFSFGQVILAFAYISILTISYESALGVKLMSGLKYVGRMSFSSYLGHTIFGILIFYPFAFGLFGTMSLWQVEVLAVVIYIVQILLAVIWLKHYSFGPLEWLWRSLTYGKFLSMKKG
;
A
#
# COMPACT_ATOMS: atom_id res chain seq x y z
N ASP A 1 -5.90 -16.61 -30.41
CA ASP A 1 -4.61 -15.92 -30.20
C ASP A 1 -4.61 -14.40 -30.26
N ILE A 2 -4.76 -13.75 -31.42
CA ILE A 2 -4.64 -12.28 -31.51
C ILE A 2 -5.90 -11.58 -30.97
N LEU A 3 -7.09 -12.02 -31.39
CA LEU A 3 -8.37 -11.44 -30.99
C LEU A 3 -8.58 -11.42 -29.47
N TYR A 4 -8.26 -12.52 -28.77
CA TYR A 4 -8.34 -12.59 -27.31
C TYR A 4 -7.42 -11.58 -26.63
N LYS A 5 -6.17 -11.46 -27.08
CA LYS A 5 -5.21 -10.47 -26.54
C LYS A 5 -5.67 -9.04 -26.78
N THR A 6 -6.22 -8.76 -27.96
CA THR A 6 -6.75 -7.42 -28.27
C THR A 6 -7.94 -7.08 -27.38
N LEU A 7 -8.92 -7.99 -27.28
CA LEU A 7 -10.08 -7.81 -26.40
C LEU A 7 -9.67 -7.63 -24.93
N PHE A 8 -8.69 -8.42 -24.47
CA PHE A 8 -8.18 -8.32 -23.11
C PHE A 8 -7.51 -6.97 -22.84
N SER A 9 -6.63 -6.50 -23.73
CA SER A 9 -5.99 -5.18 -23.61
C SER A 9 -7.00 -4.03 -23.63
N PHE A 10 -8.00 -4.09 -24.51
CA PHE A 10 -9.08 -3.09 -24.52
C PHE A 10 -9.90 -3.13 -23.24
N GLY A 11 -10.23 -4.32 -22.75
CA GLY A 11 -10.92 -4.51 -21.46
C GLY A 11 -10.16 -3.92 -20.29
N GLN A 12 -8.83 -4.07 -20.25
CA GLN A 12 -7.98 -3.48 -19.21
C GLN A 12 -8.04 -1.96 -19.19
N VAL A 13 -8.01 -1.32 -20.37
CA VAL A 13 -8.10 0.15 -20.47
C VAL A 13 -9.47 0.64 -19.99
N ILE A 14 -10.55 -0.03 -20.41
CA ILE A 14 -11.91 0.30 -19.95
C ILE A 14 -12.03 0.13 -18.43
N LEU A 15 -11.49 -0.96 -17.88
CA LEU A 15 -11.51 -1.21 -16.44
C LEU A 15 -10.72 -0.16 -15.66
N ALA A 16 -9.57 0.29 -16.19
CA ALA A 16 -8.80 1.38 -15.60
C ALA A 16 -9.62 2.68 -15.53
N PHE A 17 -10.31 3.06 -16.63
CA PHE A 17 -11.20 4.23 -16.63
C PHE A 17 -12.38 4.07 -15.67
N ALA A 18 -12.95 2.87 -15.56
CA ALA A 18 -14.00 2.57 -14.60
C ALA A 18 -13.51 2.79 -13.16
N TYR A 19 -12.33 2.28 -12.79
CA TYR A 19 -11.75 2.52 -11.47
C TYR A 19 -11.46 4.01 -11.21
N ILE A 20 -10.89 4.73 -12.17
CA ILE A 20 -10.64 6.18 -12.04
C ILE A 20 -11.95 6.93 -11.80
N SER A 21 -13.00 6.60 -12.56
CA SER A 21 -14.31 7.24 -12.45
C SER A 21 -14.94 6.97 -11.09
N ILE A 22 -14.93 5.71 -10.62
CA ILE A 22 -15.43 5.34 -9.30
C ILE A 22 -14.68 6.08 -8.19
N LEU A 23 -13.35 6.15 -8.26
CA LEU A 23 -12.56 6.87 -7.26
C LEU A 23 -12.85 8.37 -7.27
N THR A 24 -13.01 8.97 -8.45
CA THR A 24 -13.34 10.38 -8.61
C THR A 24 -14.71 10.71 -8.02
N ILE A 25 -15.73 9.93 -8.38
CA ILE A 25 -17.10 10.09 -7.84
C ILE A 25 -17.11 9.85 -6.34
N SER A 26 -16.40 8.84 -5.85
CA SER A 26 -16.31 8.54 -4.42
C SER A 26 -15.73 9.71 -3.64
N TYR A 27 -14.78 10.44 -4.22
CA TYR A 27 -14.15 11.61 -3.59
C TYR A 27 -15.10 12.81 -3.42
N GLU A 28 -16.24 12.85 -4.13
CA GLU A 28 -17.27 13.88 -3.91
C GLU A 28 -18.11 13.61 -2.66
N SER A 29 -18.12 12.37 -2.15
CA SER A 29 -18.85 11.99 -0.95
C SER A 29 -18.04 12.19 0.33
N ALA A 30 -18.69 12.60 1.42
CA ALA A 30 -18.04 12.76 2.73
C ALA A 30 -17.41 11.45 3.23
N LEU A 31 -18.03 10.30 2.92
CA LEU A 31 -17.53 8.98 3.28
C LEU A 31 -16.28 8.61 2.47
N GLY A 32 -16.26 8.89 1.17
CA GLY A 32 -15.09 8.64 0.32
C GLY A 32 -13.90 9.52 0.68
N VAL A 33 -14.11 10.79 1.01
CA VAL A 33 -13.05 11.66 1.55
C VAL A 33 -12.49 11.08 2.85
N LYS A 34 -13.34 10.61 3.76
CA LYS A 34 -12.92 10.01 5.03
C LYS A 34 -12.09 8.74 4.80
N LEU A 35 -12.53 7.83 3.93
CA LEU A 35 -11.77 6.61 3.58
C LEU A 35 -10.42 6.94 2.94
N MET A 36 -10.40 7.84 1.95
CA MET A 36 -9.16 8.23 1.25
C MET A 36 -8.20 9.00 2.17
N SER A 37 -8.70 9.68 3.20
CA SER A 37 -7.85 10.36 4.18
C SER A 37 -6.95 9.39 4.96
N GLY A 38 -7.42 8.17 5.25
CA GLY A 38 -6.59 7.13 5.86
C GLY A 38 -5.55 6.58 4.89
N LEU A 39 -5.96 6.33 3.64
CA LEU A 39 -5.08 5.85 2.57
C LEU A 39 -3.97 6.84 2.22
N LYS A 40 -4.20 8.15 2.41
CA LYS A 40 -3.20 9.21 2.21
C LYS A 40 -1.93 8.97 3.04
N TYR A 41 -2.04 8.45 4.25
CA TYR A 41 -0.88 8.23 5.12
C TYR A 41 0.01 7.10 4.58
N VAL A 42 -0.60 5.98 4.19
CA VAL A 42 0.11 4.85 3.56
C VAL A 42 0.70 5.27 2.22
N GLY A 43 -0.02 6.06 1.41
CA GLY A 43 0.47 6.58 0.13
C GLY A 43 1.67 7.52 0.27
N ARG A 44 1.74 8.32 1.35
CA ARG A 44 2.92 9.14 1.68
C ARG A 44 4.13 8.32 2.13
N MET A 45 3.91 7.08 2.53
CA MET A 45 4.92 6.09 2.93
C MET A 45 4.91 4.91 1.96
N SER A 46 4.74 5.14 0.65
CA SER A 46 4.55 4.07 -0.33
C SER A 46 5.70 3.06 -0.37
N PHE A 47 6.95 3.52 -0.28
CA PHE A 47 8.12 2.65 -0.29
C PHE A 47 8.27 1.91 1.04
N SER A 48 8.11 2.61 2.16
CA SER A 48 8.14 2.02 3.50
C SER A 48 7.02 0.98 3.71
N SER A 49 5.82 1.27 3.23
CA SER A 49 4.65 0.38 3.35
C SER A 49 4.79 -0.83 2.44
N TYR A 50 5.30 -0.65 1.22
CA TYR A 50 5.62 -1.77 0.33
C TYR A 50 6.61 -2.74 0.97
N LEU A 51 7.74 -2.22 1.47
CA LEU A 51 8.74 -3.10 2.11
C LEU A 51 8.21 -3.68 3.41
N GLY A 52 7.44 -2.92 4.19
CA GLY A 52 6.76 -3.41 5.39
C GLY A 52 5.83 -4.59 5.07
N HIS A 53 5.02 -4.49 4.01
CA HIS A 53 4.16 -5.59 3.56
C HIS A 53 4.95 -6.83 3.17
N THR A 54 6.05 -6.64 2.42
CA THR A 54 6.97 -7.73 2.09
C THR A 54 7.55 -8.39 3.34
N ILE A 55 7.98 -7.61 4.33
CA ILE A 55 8.50 -8.13 5.60
C ILE A 55 7.41 -8.93 6.34
N PHE A 56 6.18 -8.43 6.43
CA PHE A 56 5.07 -9.18 7.02
C PHE A 56 4.83 -10.51 6.30
N GLY A 57 4.79 -10.49 4.96
CA GLY A 57 4.63 -11.70 4.16
C GLY A 57 5.75 -12.71 4.39
N ILE A 58 7.00 -12.24 4.44
CA ILE A 58 8.16 -13.09 4.75
C ILE A 58 8.01 -13.72 6.14
N LEU A 59 7.74 -12.92 7.17
CA LEU A 59 7.60 -13.43 8.54
C LEU A 59 6.48 -14.46 8.65
N ILE A 60 5.34 -14.22 8.00
CA ILE A 60 4.16 -15.09 8.10
C ILE A 60 4.33 -16.38 7.30
N PHE A 61 4.81 -16.29 6.06
CA PHE A 61 4.75 -17.42 5.13
C PHE A 61 6.07 -18.19 5.04
N TYR A 62 7.23 -17.59 5.30
CA TYR A 62 8.49 -18.30 5.09
C TYR A 62 8.78 -19.34 6.19
N PRO A 63 9.36 -20.51 5.84
CA PRO A 63 9.62 -21.60 6.79
C PRO A 63 10.52 -21.24 7.98
N PHE A 64 11.41 -20.27 7.83
CA PHE A 64 12.31 -19.86 8.91
C PHE A 64 11.63 -18.98 9.98
N ALA A 65 10.38 -18.56 9.74
CA ALA A 65 9.58 -17.76 10.66
C ALA A 65 8.30 -18.54 11.03
N PHE A 66 7.11 -18.10 10.61
CA PHE A 66 5.86 -18.82 10.94
C PHE A 66 5.52 -19.98 9.97
N GLY A 67 6.12 -20.01 8.77
CA GLY A 67 6.01 -21.16 7.86
C GLY A 67 4.60 -21.48 7.35
N LEU A 68 3.68 -20.50 7.30
CA LEU A 68 2.28 -20.74 6.95
C LEU A 68 2.00 -20.88 5.45
N PHE A 69 3.04 -20.91 4.60
CA PHE A 69 2.88 -21.02 3.16
C PHE A 69 2.12 -22.30 2.76
N GLY A 70 1.04 -22.16 2.00
CA GLY A 70 0.22 -23.28 1.54
C GLY A 70 -0.65 -23.94 2.62
N THR A 71 -0.62 -23.46 3.87
CA THR A 71 -1.41 -24.02 4.98
C THR A 71 -2.77 -23.34 5.14
N MET A 72 -2.90 -22.10 4.65
CA MET A 72 -4.10 -21.28 4.78
C MET A 72 -4.96 -21.37 3.52
N SER A 73 -6.27 -21.47 3.71
CA SER A 73 -7.25 -21.34 2.63
C SER A 73 -7.36 -19.90 2.13
N LEU A 74 -7.91 -19.71 0.92
CA LEU A 74 -7.97 -18.39 0.27
C LEU A 74 -8.62 -17.31 1.14
N TRP A 75 -9.77 -17.60 1.75
CA TRP A 75 -10.48 -16.64 2.60
C TRP A 75 -9.65 -16.24 3.84
N GLN A 76 -8.85 -17.16 4.40
CA GLN A 76 -8.00 -16.87 5.54
C GLN A 76 -6.86 -15.92 5.16
N VAL A 77 -6.29 -16.12 3.96
CA VAL A 77 -5.26 -15.23 3.41
C VAL A 77 -5.84 -13.84 3.12
N GLU A 78 -7.06 -13.76 2.59
CA GLU A 78 -7.74 -12.48 2.34
C GLU A 78 -7.99 -11.71 3.65
N VAL A 79 -8.54 -12.37 4.67
CA VAL A 79 -8.74 -11.75 6.00
C VAL A 79 -7.41 -11.31 6.60
N LEU A 80 -6.37 -12.13 6.51
CA LEU A 80 -5.04 -11.78 7.00
C LEU A 80 -4.47 -10.56 6.27
N ALA A 81 -4.63 -10.47 4.95
CA ALA A 81 -4.19 -9.33 4.17
C ALA A 81 -4.89 -8.03 4.62
N VAL A 82 -6.20 -8.08 4.87
CA VAL A 82 -6.96 -6.93 5.41
C VAL A 82 -6.43 -6.52 6.79
N VAL A 83 -6.17 -7.47 7.68
CA VAL A 83 -5.61 -7.20 9.02
C VAL A 83 -4.24 -6.55 8.92
N ILE A 84 -3.33 -7.10 8.11
CA ILE A 84 -2.00 -6.52 7.87
C ILE A 84 -2.12 -5.10 7.33
N TYR A 85 -3.03 -4.87 6.39
CA TYR A 85 -3.23 -3.56 5.80
C TYR A 85 -3.74 -2.52 6.81
N ILE A 86 -4.69 -2.88 7.67
CA ILE A 86 -5.17 -2.02 8.77
C ILE A 86 -4.02 -1.67 9.72
N VAL A 87 -3.21 -2.66 10.11
CA VAL A 87 -2.04 -2.44 10.97
C VAL A 87 -1.06 -1.47 10.30
N GLN A 88 -0.78 -1.63 9.00
CA GLN A 88 0.08 -0.71 8.26
C GLN A 88 -0.47 0.71 8.17
N ILE A 89 -1.79 0.88 7.96
CA ILE A 89 -2.43 2.21 8.01
C ILE A 89 -2.20 2.85 9.37
N LEU A 90 -2.45 2.13 10.47
CA LEU A 90 -2.28 2.66 11.82
C LEU A 90 -0.82 3.06 12.09
N LEU A 91 0.13 2.21 11.71
CA LEU A 91 1.56 2.51 11.83
C LEU A 91 1.95 3.75 11.02
N ALA A 92 1.45 3.88 9.78
CA ALA A 92 1.73 5.03 8.93
C ALA A 92 1.13 6.33 9.48
N VAL A 93 -0.09 6.27 10.03
CA VAL A 93 -0.76 7.42 10.69
C VAL A 93 0.03 7.87 11.91
N ILE A 94 0.40 6.94 12.79
CA ILE A 94 1.18 7.23 14.00
C ILE A 94 2.54 7.81 13.61
N TRP A 95 3.22 7.21 12.64
CA TRP A 95 4.52 7.66 12.17
C TRP A 95 4.49 9.09 11.63
N LEU A 96 3.57 9.39 10.72
CA LEU A 96 3.45 10.72 10.08
C LEU A 96 2.87 11.81 11.00
N LYS A 97 2.42 11.44 12.20
CA LYS A 97 2.13 12.39 13.28
C LYS A 97 3.42 13.02 13.81
N HIS A 98 4.50 12.24 13.87
CA HIS A 98 5.80 12.65 14.43
C HIS A 98 6.84 13.03 13.36
N TYR A 99 6.77 12.40 12.18
CA TYR A 99 7.77 12.54 11.12
C TYR A 99 7.16 13.06 9.81
N SER A 100 7.97 13.74 9.01
CA SER A 100 7.56 14.32 7.72
C SER A 100 7.55 13.31 6.56
N PHE A 101 8.38 12.27 6.67
CA PHE A 101 8.63 11.25 5.66
C PHE A 101 8.58 9.86 6.29
N GLY A 102 8.26 8.84 5.51
CA GLY A 102 8.51 7.46 5.93
C GLY A 102 10.01 7.18 6.04
N PRO A 103 10.41 6.18 6.85
CA PRO A 103 11.82 5.92 7.15
C PRO A 103 12.63 5.61 5.90
N LEU A 104 12.09 4.79 4.99
CA LEU A 104 12.78 4.42 3.76
C LEU A 104 12.75 5.54 2.71
N GLU A 105 11.66 6.31 2.63
CA GLU A 105 11.58 7.48 1.76
C GLU A 105 12.61 8.53 2.17
N TRP A 106 12.78 8.75 3.47
CA TRP A 106 13.78 9.64 4.01
C TRP A 106 15.20 9.15 3.71
N LEU A 107 15.46 7.85 3.90
CA LEU A 107 16.76 7.25 3.58
C LEU A 107 17.07 7.40 2.10
N TRP A 108 16.12 7.03 1.25
CA TRP A 108 16.23 7.13 -0.20
C TRP A 108 16.53 8.56 -0.65
N ARG A 109 15.75 9.54 -0.17
CA ARG A 109 15.97 10.95 -0.50
C ARG A 109 17.33 11.44 0.01
N SER A 110 17.72 11.06 1.22
CA SER A 110 19.00 11.48 1.78
C SER A 110 20.18 10.93 0.98
N LEU A 111 20.07 9.70 0.48
CA LEU A 111 21.03 9.09 -0.43
C LEU A 111 21.03 9.76 -1.81
N THR A 112 19.87 10.01 -2.41
CA THR A 112 19.77 10.65 -3.74
C THR A 112 20.32 12.07 -3.73
N TYR A 113 20.05 12.85 -2.69
CA TYR A 113 20.51 14.24 -2.59
C TYR A 113 21.89 14.38 -1.95
N GLY A 114 22.47 13.29 -1.42
CA GLY A 114 23.74 13.32 -0.69
C GLY A 114 23.71 14.21 0.57
N LYS A 115 22.53 14.49 1.12
CA LYS A 115 22.33 15.37 2.27
C LYS A 115 21.40 14.72 3.26
N PHE A 116 21.75 14.79 4.55
CA PHE A 116 20.91 14.29 5.62
C PHE A 116 19.72 15.23 5.84
N LEU A 117 18.53 14.83 5.38
CA LEU A 117 17.32 15.63 5.54
C LEU A 117 16.82 15.58 6.99
N SER A 118 16.17 16.64 7.47
CA SER A 118 15.47 16.56 8.77
C SER A 118 14.22 15.69 8.64
N MET A 119 14.12 14.65 9.47
CA MET A 119 12.97 13.74 9.48
C MET A 119 11.83 14.25 10.38
N LYS A 120 12.15 15.07 11.39
CA LYS A 120 11.17 15.58 12.36
C LYS A 120 10.27 16.62 11.69
N LYS A 121 8.99 16.57 12.03
CA LYS A 121 8.03 17.62 11.71
C LYS A 121 8.37 18.83 12.60
N GLY A 122 8.70 19.97 11.98
CA GLY A 122 8.90 21.24 12.69
C GLY A 122 7.60 21.78 13.27
#